data_AF-A0AAE9A118-F1
#
_entry.id   AF-A0AAE9A118-F1
#
_cell.length_a   1.000
_cell.length_b   1.000
_cell.length_c   1.000
_cell.angle_alpha   90.00
_cell.angle_beta   90.00
_cell.angle_gamma   90.00
#
_symmetry.space_group_name_H-M   'P 1'
#
loop_
_entity.id
_entity.type
_entity.pdbx_description
1 polymer ?
#
loop_
_entity_poly.entity_id
_entity_poly.type
_entity_poly.pdbx_seq_one_letter_code
_entity_poly.pdbx_strand_id
1 'polypeptide(L)'
;MSTSNFQHGRDTVQIYTNSFSRKRKLPQTVELLSGKPHFVLFHSSTQKTKTYVDMSLLMSQAMDIFKFGAEKPLIAKNGLQKLKYGLNCLKKNEERHKIEEVTRKEITSFWEHHVLTTAKWLIYFDSFDVLEMDFKIDILKAVWHVWGRLDKMVATALYRNNNKNAKYIFGESGFELDEQIFDRAAELLPRRYAWFGSSPSHR
;
A
#
# COMPACT_ATOMS: atom_id res chain seq x y z
N MET A 1 25.25 31.17 -8.40
CA MET A 1 23.80 30.89 -8.31
C MET A 1 23.13 32.11 -7.71
N SER A 2 22.07 32.62 -8.35
CA SER A 2 21.34 33.80 -7.86
C SER A 2 20.28 33.39 -6.84
N THR A 3 20.28 34.04 -5.67
CA THR A 3 19.30 33.81 -4.61
C THR A 3 17.91 34.36 -4.94
N SER A 4 17.79 35.16 -6.01
CA SER A 4 16.52 35.73 -6.50
C SER A 4 15.53 34.69 -7.03
N ASN A 5 16.02 33.49 -7.37
CA ASN A 5 15.19 32.43 -7.95
C ASN A 5 14.58 31.50 -6.87
N PHE A 6 14.86 31.76 -5.59
CA PHE A 6 14.21 31.06 -4.51
C PHE A 6 12.81 31.64 -4.29
N GLN A 7 11.80 30.78 -4.41
CA GLN A 7 10.44 31.09 -3.99
C GLN A 7 10.40 31.17 -2.47
N HIS A 8 10.31 32.38 -1.93
CA HIS A 8 10.11 32.63 -0.50
C HIS A 8 8.61 32.79 -0.21
N GLY A 9 8.14 32.31 0.93
CA GLY A 9 6.74 32.47 1.37
C GLY A 9 5.83 31.24 1.19
N ARG A 10 6.38 30.03 1.07
CA ARG A 10 5.60 28.79 1.19
C ARG A 10 5.22 28.44 2.63
N ASP A 11 5.87 29.05 3.62
CA ASP A 11 5.63 28.76 5.02
C ASP A 11 4.59 29.74 5.60
N THR A 12 3.48 29.20 6.08
CA THR A 12 2.33 29.89 6.70
C THR A 12 2.66 30.65 7.98
N VAL A 13 3.91 30.57 8.47
CA VAL A 13 4.35 31.14 9.74
C VAL A 13 4.36 32.68 9.73
N GLN A 14 4.52 33.33 8.56
CA GLN A 14 4.58 34.79 8.48
C GLN A 14 3.23 35.51 8.70
N ILE A 15 2.11 34.79 8.73
CA ILE A 15 0.79 35.41 8.93
C ILE A 15 0.57 35.78 10.41
N TYR A 16 1.20 35.08 11.35
CA TYR A 16 0.95 35.26 12.78
C TYR A 16 1.76 36.37 13.45
N THR A 17 2.88 36.81 12.85
CA THR A 17 3.82 37.72 13.52
C THR A 17 3.54 39.22 13.30
N ASN A 18 2.56 39.59 12.46
CA ASN A 18 2.18 40.98 12.20
C ASN A 18 0.69 41.22 12.50
N SER A 19 0.30 41.15 13.78
CA SER A 19 -1.11 41.10 14.22
C SER A 19 -1.66 42.35 14.92
N PHE A 20 -1.24 43.59 14.59
CA PHE A 20 -1.80 44.77 15.29
C PHE A 20 -2.33 45.96 14.47
N SER A 21 -2.33 45.95 13.13
CA SER A 21 -2.84 47.14 12.40
C SER A 21 -3.32 46.92 10.97
N ARG A 22 -4.31 46.06 10.75
CA ARG A 22 -5.08 46.12 9.49
C ARG A 22 -6.52 45.67 9.65
N LYS A 23 -7.44 46.56 9.24
CA LYS A 23 -8.88 46.37 9.07
C LYS A 23 -9.17 44.94 8.61
N ARG A 24 -10.03 44.22 9.35
CA ARG A 24 -10.34 42.79 9.15
C ARG A 24 -10.80 42.57 7.70
N LYS A 25 -9.91 42.06 6.86
CA LYS A 25 -10.27 41.54 5.54
C LYS A 25 -10.96 40.20 5.77
N LEU A 26 -12.12 40.00 5.15
CA LEU A 26 -12.80 38.71 5.11
C LEU A 26 -11.79 37.61 4.72
N PRO A 27 -11.82 36.44 5.36
CA PRO A 27 -10.93 35.33 5.03
C PRO A 27 -10.97 35.04 3.52
N GLN A 28 -9.80 35.06 2.87
CA GLN A 28 -9.69 34.92 1.41
C GLN A 28 -10.01 33.50 0.93
N THR A 29 -10.00 32.51 1.82
CA THR A 29 -10.25 31.11 1.50
C THR A 29 -11.20 30.47 2.50
N VAL A 30 -11.98 29.48 2.02
CA VAL A 30 -12.89 28.67 2.84
C VAL A 30 -12.13 27.91 3.93
N GLU A 31 -10.86 27.58 3.70
CA GLU A 31 -10.00 26.89 4.66
C GLU A 31 -9.78 27.70 5.94
N LEU A 32 -9.50 29.00 5.80
CA LEU A 32 -9.26 29.90 6.92
C LEU A 32 -10.55 30.17 7.72
N LEU A 33 -11.71 30.11 7.05
CA LEU A 33 -13.04 30.17 7.65
C LEU A 33 -13.40 28.89 8.40
N SER A 34 -13.04 27.73 7.85
CA SER A 34 -13.38 26.42 8.40
C SER A 34 -12.34 25.90 9.40
N GLY A 35 -11.13 26.47 9.42
CA GLY A 35 -9.98 25.96 10.17
C GLY A 35 -9.47 24.61 9.66
N LYS A 36 -9.85 24.22 8.43
CA LYS A 36 -9.57 22.92 7.83
C LYS A 36 -9.00 23.11 6.43
N PRO A 37 -7.94 22.38 6.04
CA PRO A 37 -7.41 22.49 4.69
C PRO A 37 -8.41 21.95 3.66
N HIS A 38 -8.32 22.40 2.41
CA HIS A 38 -9.36 22.25 1.38
C HIS A 38 -9.67 20.78 1.07
N PHE A 39 -8.66 19.93 1.12
CA PHE A 39 -8.81 18.48 0.94
C PHE A 39 -9.60 17.79 2.08
N VAL A 40 -9.80 18.45 3.22
CA VAL A 40 -10.62 17.97 4.35
C VAL A 40 -12.06 18.52 4.26
N LEU A 41 -12.32 19.59 3.50
CA LEU A 41 -13.65 20.22 3.40
C LEU A 41 -14.69 19.31 2.75
N PHE A 42 -14.28 18.39 1.88
CA PHE A 42 -15.16 17.40 1.26
C PHE A 42 -15.44 16.19 2.16
N HIS A 43 -15.05 16.23 3.42
CA HIS A 43 -15.39 15.20 4.39
C HIS A 43 -16.86 15.37 4.83
N SER A 44 -17.80 14.75 4.11
CA SER A 44 -19.18 14.64 4.59
C SER A 44 -19.19 13.75 5.83
N SER A 45 -19.64 14.30 6.97
CA SER A 45 -19.88 13.57 8.22
C SER A 45 -21.08 12.62 8.15
N THR A 46 -21.47 12.20 6.94
CA THR A 46 -22.45 11.14 6.72
C THR A 46 -21.85 9.88 7.31
N GLN A 47 -22.51 9.33 8.33
CA GLN A 47 -22.09 8.12 9.05
C GLN A 47 -21.57 7.08 8.06
N LYS A 48 -20.25 6.89 8.01
CA LYS A 48 -19.62 5.90 7.14
C LYS A 48 -20.07 4.53 7.65
N THR A 49 -21.00 3.89 6.96
CA THR A 49 -21.24 2.45 7.15
C THR A 49 -19.93 1.75 6.80
N LYS A 50 -19.29 1.16 7.81
CA LYS A 50 -18.04 0.41 7.59
C LYS A 50 -18.37 -0.72 6.64
N THR A 51 -17.85 -0.65 5.42
CA THR A 51 -18.00 -1.71 4.44
C THR A 51 -16.94 -2.75 4.73
N TYR A 52 -17.36 -3.96 5.10
CA TYR A 52 -16.44 -5.06 5.32
C TYR A 52 -16.38 -5.91 4.05
N VAL A 53 -15.17 -6.34 3.70
CA VAL A 53 -14.96 -7.34 2.66
C VAL A 53 -14.64 -8.65 3.35
N ASP A 54 -15.47 -9.66 3.10
CA ASP A 54 -15.20 -10.99 3.60
C ASP A 54 -14.07 -11.64 2.78
N MET A 55 -13.01 -12.04 3.48
CA MET A 55 -11.82 -12.69 2.92
C MET A 55 -11.69 -14.14 3.39
N SER A 56 -12.72 -14.68 4.06
CA SER A 56 -12.73 -16.04 4.63
C SER A 56 -12.37 -17.12 3.60
N LEU A 57 -12.98 -17.07 2.41
CA LEU A 57 -12.70 -17.98 1.31
C LEU A 57 -11.22 -17.94 0.89
N LEU A 58 -10.65 -16.73 0.81
CA LEU A 58 -9.26 -16.52 0.40
C LEU A 58 -8.28 -17.04 1.45
N MET A 59 -8.62 -16.89 2.74
CA MET A 59 -7.87 -17.48 3.84
C MET A 59 -7.93 -19.01 3.80
N SER A 60 -9.10 -19.59 3.49
CA SER A 60 -9.23 -21.05 3.30
C SER A 60 -8.32 -21.56 2.18
N GLN A 61 -8.31 -20.89 1.04
CA GLN A 61 -7.43 -21.24 -0.09
C GLN A 61 -5.94 -21.13 0.28
N ALA A 62 -5.58 -20.10 1.05
CA ALA A 62 -4.22 -19.95 1.55
C ALA A 62 -3.81 -21.05 2.54
N MET A 63 -4.73 -21.47 3.42
CA MET A 63 -4.50 -22.61 4.31
C MET A 63 -4.24 -23.89 3.51
N ASP A 64 -4.98 -24.11 2.42
CA ASP A 64 -4.77 -25.28 1.57
C ASP A 64 -3.40 -25.22 0.89
N ILE A 65 -2.97 -24.06 0.37
CA ILE A 65 -1.60 -23.85 -0.13
C ILE A 65 -0.56 -24.21 0.93
N PHE A 66 -0.76 -23.78 2.18
CA PHE A 66 0.14 -24.09 3.29
C PHE A 66 0.16 -25.57 3.70
N LYS A 67 -0.93 -26.31 3.48
CA LYS A 67 -0.99 -27.76 3.73
C LYS A 67 -0.25 -28.54 2.64
N PHE A 68 -0.42 -28.17 1.37
CA PHE A 68 0.27 -28.83 0.26
C PHE A 68 1.77 -28.53 0.28
N GLY A 69 2.15 -27.32 0.67
CA GLY A 69 3.55 -26.89 0.74
C GLY A 69 4.19 -26.73 -0.64
N ALA A 70 5.50 -26.46 -0.66
CA ALA A 70 6.26 -26.31 -1.90
C ALA A 70 6.63 -27.66 -2.51
N GLU A 71 6.79 -27.69 -3.83
CA GLU A 71 7.34 -28.85 -4.57
C GLU A 71 8.74 -29.19 -4.03
N LYS A 72 8.93 -30.45 -3.62
CA LYS A 72 10.17 -31.00 -3.05
C LYS A 72 10.75 -32.06 -4.01
N PRO A 73 12.09 -32.23 -4.11
CA PRO A 73 13.12 -31.60 -3.28
C PRO A 73 13.59 -30.24 -3.83
N LEU A 74 13.73 -29.27 -2.93
CA LEU A 74 14.28 -27.95 -3.25
C LEU A 74 15.59 -27.71 -2.48
N ILE A 75 16.71 -27.81 -3.20
CA ILE A 75 18.06 -27.71 -2.65
C ILE A 75 18.60 -26.30 -2.91
N ALA A 76 18.84 -25.55 -1.84
CA ALA A 76 19.48 -24.23 -1.89
C ALA A 76 20.35 -24.02 -0.65
N LYS A 77 21.32 -23.10 -0.72
CA LYS A 77 22.29 -22.89 0.37
C LYS A 77 21.68 -22.18 1.58
N ASN A 78 20.62 -21.39 1.38
CA ASN A 78 19.92 -20.67 2.44
C ASN A 78 18.46 -20.38 2.07
N GLY A 79 17.65 -19.98 3.05
CA GLY A 79 16.22 -19.69 2.85
C GLY A 79 15.95 -18.53 1.88
N LEU A 80 16.83 -17.52 1.81
CA LEU A 80 16.70 -16.42 0.86
C LEU A 80 16.82 -16.90 -0.60
N GLN A 81 17.72 -17.84 -0.87
CA GLN A 81 17.84 -18.46 -2.19
C GLN A 81 16.58 -19.26 -2.54
N LYS A 82 15.95 -19.93 -1.56
CA LYS A 82 14.67 -20.62 -1.76
C LYS A 82 13.53 -19.65 -2.09
N LEU A 83 13.43 -18.55 -1.34
CA LEU A 83 12.47 -17.49 -1.63
C LEU A 83 12.71 -16.82 -2.99
N LYS A 84 13.97 -16.61 -3.38
CA LYS A 84 14.32 -16.13 -4.73
C LYS A 84 13.88 -17.10 -5.81
N TYR A 85 14.05 -18.41 -5.58
CA TYR A 85 13.56 -19.44 -6.49
C TYR A 85 12.03 -19.37 -6.62
N GLY A 86 11.32 -19.34 -5.49
CA GLY A 86 9.86 -19.20 -5.48
C GLY A 86 9.37 -17.97 -6.25
N LEU A 87 10.03 -16.82 -6.04
CA LEU A 87 9.73 -15.59 -6.80
C LEU A 87 9.91 -15.79 -8.32
N ASN A 88 10.97 -16.47 -8.75
CA ASN A 88 11.21 -16.74 -10.16
C ASN A 88 10.17 -17.69 -10.76
N CYS A 89 9.71 -18.68 -10.01
CA CYS A 89 8.63 -19.58 -10.44
C CYS A 89 7.32 -18.83 -10.64
N LEU A 90 6.99 -17.91 -9.73
CA LEU A 90 5.80 -17.07 -9.83
C LEU A 90 5.84 -16.15 -11.06
N LYS A 91 6.98 -15.49 -11.30
CA LYS A 91 7.17 -14.60 -12.46
C LYS A 91 7.03 -15.29 -13.82
N LYS A 92 7.37 -16.58 -13.92
CA LYS A 92 7.24 -17.33 -15.18
C LYS A 92 5.78 -17.50 -15.62
N ASN A 93 4.86 -17.47 -14.66
CA ASN A 93 3.43 -17.69 -14.90
C ASN A 93 2.63 -16.38 -14.89
N GLU A 94 3.30 -15.22 -14.84
CA GLU A 94 2.66 -13.93 -14.64
C GLU A 94 2.51 -13.16 -15.97
N GLU A 95 1.31 -13.16 -16.52
CA GLU A 95 0.93 -12.25 -17.61
C GLU A 95 0.56 -10.89 -17.03
N ARG A 96 1.26 -9.83 -17.43
CA ARG A 96 1.01 -8.48 -16.97
C ARG A 96 0.06 -7.78 -17.93
N HIS A 97 -1.18 -7.56 -17.48
CA HIS A 97 -2.16 -6.79 -18.24
C HIS A 97 -2.18 -5.33 -17.79
N LYS A 98 -2.40 -4.43 -18.74
CA LYS A 98 -2.63 -3.01 -18.44
C LYS A 98 -4.04 -2.86 -17.90
N ILE A 99 -4.16 -2.24 -16.74
CA ILE A 99 -5.44 -1.85 -16.16
C ILE A 99 -5.88 -0.53 -16.81
N GLU A 100 -7.08 -0.50 -17.39
CA GLU A 100 -7.64 0.70 -18.03
C GLU A 100 -8.59 1.46 -17.10
N GLU A 101 -9.37 0.77 -16.27
CA GLU A 101 -10.39 1.37 -15.41
C GLU A 101 -10.50 0.70 -14.04
N VAL A 102 -10.04 1.38 -12.98
CA VAL A 102 -10.07 0.83 -11.62
C VAL A 102 -11.49 0.62 -11.11
N THR A 103 -11.97 -0.63 -11.23
CA THR A 103 -13.29 -1.07 -10.79
C THR A 103 -13.19 -1.95 -9.54
N ARG A 104 -14.27 -2.07 -8.76
CA ARG A 104 -14.34 -3.00 -7.61
C ARG A 104 -13.85 -4.41 -7.96
N LYS A 105 -14.23 -4.91 -9.15
CA LYS A 105 -13.83 -6.23 -9.67
C LYS A 105 -12.31 -6.35 -9.79
N GLU A 106 -11.66 -5.32 -10.31
CA GLU A 106 -10.20 -5.31 -10.47
C GLU A 106 -9.50 -5.23 -9.13
N ILE A 107 -10.00 -4.40 -8.20
CA ILE A 107 -9.47 -4.31 -6.84
C ILE A 107 -9.57 -5.67 -6.12
N THR A 108 -10.71 -6.36 -6.22
CA THR A 108 -10.89 -7.67 -5.59
C THR A 108 -9.99 -8.74 -6.22
N SER A 109 -9.86 -8.74 -7.55
CA SER A 109 -8.96 -9.65 -8.26
C SER A 109 -7.50 -9.36 -7.92
N PHE A 110 -7.14 -8.10 -7.76
CA PHE A 110 -5.82 -7.67 -7.31
C PHE A 110 -5.51 -8.21 -5.90
N TRP A 111 -6.45 -8.10 -4.95
CA TRP A 111 -6.26 -8.68 -3.61
C TRP A 111 -6.14 -10.20 -3.65
N GLU A 112 -7.01 -10.88 -4.39
CA GLU A 112 -6.97 -12.33 -4.56
C GLU A 112 -5.61 -12.79 -5.08
N HIS A 113 -5.13 -12.18 -6.17
CA HIS A 113 -3.81 -12.45 -6.73
C HIS A 113 -2.70 -12.28 -5.70
N HIS A 114 -2.68 -11.17 -4.97
CA HIS A 114 -1.58 -10.84 -4.07
C HIS A 114 -1.56 -11.71 -2.81
N VAL A 115 -2.71 -12.01 -2.22
CA VAL A 115 -2.78 -12.91 -1.07
C VAL A 115 -2.32 -14.31 -1.46
N LEU A 116 -2.85 -14.87 -2.54
CA LEU A 116 -2.49 -16.24 -2.96
C LEU A 116 -1.05 -16.33 -3.46
N THR A 117 -0.56 -15.31 -4.18
CA THR A 117 0.84 -15.25 -4.62
C THR A 117 1.80 -15.15 -3.43
N THR A 118 1.46 -14.35 -2.42
CA THR A 118 2.26 -14.26 -1.19
C THR A 118 2.26 -15.60 -0.44
N ALA A 119 1.11 -16.27 -0.33
CA ALA A 119 1.03 -17.60 0.28
C ALA A 119 1.92 -18.62 -0.46
N LYS A 120 1.82 -18.67 -1.80
CA LYS A 120 2.66 -19.53 -2.65
C LYS A 120 4.15 -19.18 -2.58
N TRP A 121 4.50 -17.93 -2.28
CA TRP A 121 5.89 -17.52 -2.11
C TRP A 121 6.44 -17.96 -0.75
N LEU A 122 5.66 -17.81 0.32
CA LEU A 122 6.07 -18.12 1.71
C LEU A 122 6.35 -19.61 1.93
N ILE A 123 5.64 -20.52 1.23
CA ILE A 123 5.88 -21.98 1.34
C ILE A 123 7.28 -22.41 0.91
N TYR A 124 8.03 -21.59 0.17
CA TYR A 124 9.42 -21.87 -0.19
C TYR A 124 10.40 -21.61 0.97
N PHE A 125 9.98 -20.95 2.05
CA PHE A 125 10.82 -20.70 3.21
C PHE A 125 10.67 -21.83 4.23
N ASP A 126 11.72 -22.63 4.43
CA ASP A 126 11.64 -23.82 5.30
C ASP A 126 11.22 -23.50 6.73
N SER A 127 11.72 -22.38 7.31
CA SER A 127 11.35 -21.98 8.67
C SER A 127 9.89 -21.57 8.78
N PHE A 128 9.25 -21.19 7.67
CA PHE A 128 7.83 -20.93 7.62
C PHE A 128 7.03 -22.24 7.64
N ASP A 129 7.50 -23.28 6.96
CA ASP A 129 6.82 -24.59 6.88
C ASP A 129 6.63 -25.24 8.27
N VAL A 130 7.56 -24.98 9.21
CA VAL A 130 7.53 -25.52 10.58
C VAL A 130 6.48 -24.84 11.47
N LEU A 131 6.02 -23.64 11.12
CA LEU A 131 5.08 -22.88 11.95
C LEU A 131 3.69 -23.53 11.96
N GLU A 132 2.97 -23.35 13.07
CA GLU A 132 1.56 -23.72 13.17
C GLU A 132 0.70 -22.89 12.21
N MET A 133 -0.40 -23.47 11.75
CA MET A 133 -1.26 -22.89 10.71
C MET A 133 -1.76 -21.48 11.07
N ASP A 134 -2.13 -21.26 12.32
CA ASP A 134 -2.65 -19.96 12.77
C ASP A 134 -1.60 -18.86 12.65
N PHE A 135 -0.36 -19.14 13.04
CA PHE A 135 0.78 -18.22 12.87
C PHE A 135 1.10 -17.98 11.39
N LYS A 136 1.03 -19.01 10.54
CA LYS A 136 1.23 -18.87 9.08
C LYS A 136 0.21 -17.89 8.49
N ILE A 137 -1.05 -17.99 8.91
CA ILE A 137 -2.13 -17.13 8.44
C ILE A 137 -1.97 -15.69 8.96
N ASP A 138 -1.55 -15.50 10.21
CA ASP A 138 -1.31 -14.16 10.75
C ASP A 138 -0.12 -13.46 10.07
N ILE A 139 0.95 -14.19 9.77
CA ILE A 139 2.05 -13.68 8.94
C ILE A 139 1.54 -13.32 7.55
N LEU A 140 0.73 -14.17 6.92
CA LEU A 140 0.18 -13.88 5.60
C LEU A 140 -0.63 -12.58 5.61
N LYS A 141 -1.54 -12.41 6.58
CA LYS A 141 -2.33 -11.17 6.77
C LYS A 141 -1.43 -9.93 6.90
N ALA A 142 -0.29 -10.06 7.56
CA ALA A 142 0.67 -8.98 7.76
C ALA A 142 1.57 -8.70 6.54
N VAL A 143 1.83 -9.68 5.67
CA VAL A 143 2.87 -9.55 4.63
C VAL A 143 2.29 -9.30 3.24
N TRP A 144 1.10 -9.82 2.91
CA TRP A 144 0.60 -9.83 1.53
C TRP A 144 0.47 -8.44 0.89
N HIS A 145 0.12 -7.44 1.69
CA HIS A 145 -0.07 -6.07 1.23
C HIS A 145 1.28 -5.36 1.01
N VAL A 146 2.29 -5.66 1.84
CA VAL A 146 3.67 -5.19 1.65
C VAL A 146 4.25 -5.78 0.38
N TRP A 147 4.02 -7.07 0.15
CA TRP A 147 4.45 -7.76 -1.07
C TRP A 147 3.88 -7.09 -2.33
N GLY A 148 2.58 -6.78 -2.33
CA GLY A 148 1.95 -6.08 -3.46
C GLY A 148 2.48 -4.67 -3.71
N ARG A 149 2.81 -3.92 -2.66
CA ARG A 149 3.48 -2.61 -2.82
C ARG A 149 4.85 -2.76 -3.48
N LEU A 150 5.64 -3.76 -3.05
CA LEU A 150 6.96 -4.01 -3.62
C LEU A 150 6.88 -4.46 -5.09
N ASP A 151 5.95 -5.35 -5.44
CA ASP A 151 5.81 -5.79 -6.83
C ASP A 151 5.44 -4.63 -7.77
N LYS A 152 4.51 -3.75 -7.35
CA LYS A 152 4.19 -2.53 -8.11
C LYS A 152 5.41 -1.64 -8.33
N MET A 153 6.20 -1.38 -7.28
CA MET A 153 7.41 -0.56 -7.39
C MET A 153 8.41 -1.17 -8.38
N VAL A 154 8.62 -2.49 -8.30
CA VAL A 154 9.48 -3.22 -9.24
C VAL A 154 8.92 -3.14 -10.67
N ALA A 155 7.62 -3.33 -10.85
CA ALA A 155 6.95 -3.22 -12.14
C ALA A 155 7.16 -1.84 -12.78
N THR A 156 6.96 -0.76 -12.02
CA THR A 156 7.18 0.59 -12.51
C THR A 156 8.64 0.87 -12.84
N ALA A 157 9.57 0.43 -11.99
CA ALA A 157 11.00 0.60 -12.24
C ALA A 157 11.43 -0.12 -13.52
N LEU A 158 11.00 -1.37 -13.72
CA LEU A 158 11.26 -2.13 -14.95
C LEU A 158 10.64 -1.49 -16.18
N TYR A 159 9.39 -1.02 -16.08
CA TYR A 159 8.71 -0.33 -17.18
C TYR A 159 9.48 0.92 -17.61
N ARG A 160 9.94 1.74 -16.66
CA ARG A 160 10.75 2.95 -16.93
C ARG A 160 12.10 2.62 -17.56
N ASN A 161 12.76 1.58 -17.07
CA ASN A 161 14.06 1.18 -17.62
C ASN A 161 13.94 0.70 -19.08
N ASN A 162 12.88 -0.04 -19.39
CA ASN A 162 12.62 -0.58 -20.73
C ASN A 162 12.05 0.48 -21.69
N ASN A 163 11.36 1.49 -21.17
CA ASN A 163 10.74 2.56 -21.97
C ASN A 163 11.34 3.92 -21.64
N LYS A 164 12.62 4.12 -21.99
CA LYS A 164 13.38 5.37 -21.72
C LYS A 164 12.72 6.64 -22.28
N ASN A 165 11.83 6.50 -23.28
CA ASN A 165 11.10 7.59 -23.92
C ASN A 165 9.61 7.66 -23.52
N ALA A 166 9.13 6.81 -22.60
CA ALA A 166 7.75 6.88 -22.12
C ALA A 166 7.59 8.13 -21.26
N LYS A 167 7.16 9.21 -21.91
CA LYS A 167 6.62 10.43 -21.29
C LYS A 167 5.58 10.01 -20.25
N TYR A 168 5.77 10.37 -18.97
CA TYR A 168 4.88 10.13 -17.81
C TYR A 168 3.45 9.66 -18.16
N ILE A 169 3.27 8.38 -18.54
CA ILE A 169 1.93 7.84 -18.83
C ILE A 169 1.20 7.57 -17.51
N PHE A 170 1.96 7.39 -16.43
CA PHE A 170 1.48 7.55 -15.06
C PHE A 170 1.97 8.91 -14.57
N GLY A 171 1.25 9.96 -14.95
CA GLY A 171 1.37 11.26 -14.30
C GLY A 171 1.13 11.12 -12.79
N GLU A 172 1.56 12.10 -12.01
CA GLU A 172 1.45 12.17 -10.55
C GLU A 172 0.10 11.67 -10.01
N SER A 173 -0.98 11.84 -10.77
CA SER A 173 -2.32 11.31 -10.50
C SER A 173 -2.46 9.78 -10.42
N GLY A 174 -1.68 8.99 -11.15
CA GLY A 174 -1.78 7.53 -11.13
C GLY A 174 -1.19 6.91 -9.86
N PHE A 175 -0.08 7.46 -9.37
CA PHE A 175 0.49 7.09 -8.08
C PHE A 175 -0.39 7.57 -6.92
N GLU A 176 -0.93 8.78 -7.04
CA GLU A 176 -1.77 9.40 -6.01
C GLU A 176 -3.15 8.74 -5.92
N LEU A 177 -3.75 8.32 -7.04
CA LEU A 177 -4.99 7.52 -7.04
C LEU A 177 -4.78 6.12 -6.46
N ASP A 178 -3.64 5.48 -6.75
CA ASP A 178 -3.38 4.10 -6.31
C ASP A 178 -2.91 4.05 -4.84
N GLU A 179 -2.18 5.07 -4.38
CA GLU A 179 -1.92 5.31 -2.95
C GLU A 179 -3.20 5.73 -2.22
N GLN A 180 -4.07 6.56 -2.81
CA GLN A 180 -5.39 6.84 -2.24
C GLN A 180 -6.32 5.62 -2.22
N ILE A 181 -6.31 4.76 -3.24
CA ILE A 181 -7.11 3.51 -3.29
C ILE A 181 -6.56 2.52 -2.27
N PHE A 182 -5.23 2.40 -2.16
CA PHE A 182 -4.59 1.56 -1.17
C PHE A 182 -4.78 2.10 0.26
N ASP A 183 -4.73 3.41 0.47
CA ASP A 183 -5.03 4.05 1.75
C ASP A 183 -6.51 3.94 2.09
N ARG A 184 -7.43 4.05 1.11
CA ARG A 184 -8.86 3.71 1.29
C ARG A 184 -9.05 2.23 1.62
N ALA A 185 -8.31 1.34 0.97
CA ALA A 185 -8.35 -0.09 1.25
C ALA A 185 -7.75 -0.42 2.62
N ALA A 186 -6.68 0.26 3.03
CA ALA A 186 -6.05 0.16 4.33
C ALA A 186 -6.93 0.76 5.44
N GLU A 187 -7.74 1.78 5.13
CA GLU A 187 -8.82 2.27 6.02
C GLU A 187 -9.94 1.22 6.21
N LEU A 188 -10.17 0.33 5.24
CA LEU A 188 -11.11 -0.79 5.31
C LEU A 188 -10.51 -2.03 5.98
N LEU A 189 -9.18 -2.15 6.04
CA LEU A 189 -8.50 -3.15 6.86
C LEU A 189 -8.67 -2.78 8.35
N PRO A 190 -8.84 -3.76 9.26
CA PRO A 190 -8.92 -3.48 10.69
C PRO A 190 -7.70 -2.68 11.12
N ARG A 191 -7.92 -1.48 11.68
CA ARG A 191 -6.90 -0.60 12.32
C ARG A 191 -6.07 -1.26 13.44
N ARG A 192 -6.19 -2.58 13.65
CA ARG A 192 -5.42 -3.32 14.67
C ARG A 192 -3.97 -3.58 14.29
N TYR A 193 -3.54 -3.26 13.08
CA TYR A 193 -2.13 -3.45 12.66
C TYR A 193 -1.46 -2.16 12.18
N ALA A 194 -1.96 -1.01 12.64
CA ALA A 194 -1.17 0.23 12.58
C ALA A 194 -0.06 0.14 13.62
N TRP A 195 1.12 -0.29 13.17
CA TRP A 195 2.43 -0.07 13.79
C TRP A 195 2.69 -0.72 15.15
N PHE A 196 3.53 -1.77 15.13
CA PHE A 196 4.46 -2.05 16.21
C PHE A 196 5.19 -0.75 16.56
N GLY A 197 4.85 -0.17 17.71
CA GLY A 197 5.41 1.13 18.11
C GLY A 197 4.64 1.77 19.25
N SER A 198 4.47 1.02 20.35
CA SER A 198 4.48 1.54 21.74
C SER A 198 4.14 0.39 22.67
N SER A 199 5.16 -0.16 23.31
CA SER A 199 4.99 -0.91 24.55
C SER A 199 4.58 0.10 25.63
N PRO A 200 3.44 -0.05 26.31
CA PRO A 200 3.21 0.68 27.54
C PRO A 200 3.97 -0.06 28.65
N SER A 201 5.17 0.43 28.95
CA SER A 201 5.68 0.34 30.30
C SER A 201 4.73 1.13 31.20
N HIS A 202 4.04 0.46 32.13
CA HIS A 202 4.10 0.76 33.57
C HIS A 202 2.99 0.04 34.34
N ARG A 203 3.46 -0.65 35.39
CA ARG A 203 2.89 -0.86 36.74
C ARG A 203 1.50 -1.46 36.86
#